data_AF-A0A832U381-F1
#
_entry.id   AF-A0A832U381-F1
#
_cell.length_a   1.000
_cell.length_b   1.000
_cell.length_c   1.000
_cell.angle_alpha   90.00
_cell.angle_beta   90.00
_cell.angle_gamma   90.00
#
_symmetry.space_group_name_H-M   'P 1'
#
loop_
_entity.id
_entity.type
_entity.pdbx_description
1 polymer ?
#
loop_
_entity_poly.entity_id
_entity_poly.type
_entity_poly.pdbx_seq_one_letter_code
_entity_poly.pdbx_strand_id
1 'polypeptide(L)' 'MGFEEIEDDDEEFEEKMERLTAELSEQFRKSEKLEKKIKENLAGLRYEL' A
#
# COMPACT_ATOMS: atom_id res chain seq x y z
N MET A 1 -22.05 -1.61 26.80
CA MET A 1 -21.42 -1.26 25.51
C MET A 1 -20.00 -0.82 25.85
N GLY A 2 -19.03 -1.71 25.67
CA GLY A 2 -17.63 -1.35 25.81
C GLY A 2 -17.17 -0.92 24.43
N PHE A 3 -16.92 0.38 24.27
CA PHE A 3 -16.13 0.84 23.14
C PHE A 3 -14.73 0.25 23.35
N GLU A 4 -14.22 -0.45 22.35
CA GLU A 4 -12.79 -0.73 22.24
C GLU A 4 -12.06 0.58 22.53
N GLU A 5 -11.08 0.56 23.43
CA GLU A 5 -10.23 1.72 23.71
C GLU A 5 -9.74 2.23 22.35
N ILE A 6 -10.25 3.40 21.94
CA ILE A 6 -9.66 4.14 20.84
C ILE A 6 -8.27 4.49 21.39
N GLU A 7 -7.23 3.80 20.90
CA GLU A 7 -5.88 4.34 21.02
C GLU A 7 -5.95 5.73 20.39
N ASP A 8 -5.94 6.76 21.23
CA ASP A 8 -5.77 8.13 20.75
C ASP A 8 -4.40 8.11 20.05
N ASP A 9 -4.47 8.32 18.74
CA ASP A 9 -3.27 8.50 17.94
C ASP A 9 -2.68 9.85 18.36
N ASP A 10 -1.66 9.80 19.21
CA ASP A 10 -0.94 10.97 19.73
C ASP A 10 -0.15 11.71 18.62
N GLU A 11 -0.19 11.22 17.37
CA GLU A 11 0.43 11.86 16.19
C GLU A 11 -0.38 13.08 15.72
N GLU A 12 0.30 14.22 15.56
CA GLU A 12 -0.30 15.42 14.97
C GLU A 12 -0.81 15.12 13.54
N PHE A 13 -1.95 15.70 13.17
CA PHE A 13 -2.61 15.38 11.90
C PHE A 13 -1.69 15.52 10.68
N GLU A 14 -0.82 16.54 10.67
CA GLU A 14 0.13 16.77 9.58
C GLU A 14 1.18 15.65 9.48
N GLU A 15 1.76 15.24 10.60
CA GLU A 15 2.76 14.16 10.68
C GLU A 15 2.15 12.83 10.22
N LYS A 16 0.92 12.55 10.69
CA LYS A 16 0.15 11.37 10.29
C LYS A 16 -0.09 11.33 8.79
N MET A 17 -0.51 12.45 8.21
CA MET A 17 -0.77 12.54 6.77
C MET A 17 0.51 12.40 5.95
N GLU A 18 1.63 12.96 6.40
CA GLU A 18 2.94 12.77 5.76
C GLU A 18 3.34 11.28 5.76
N ARG A 19 3.28 10.63 6.92
CA ARG A 19 3.62 9.21 7.07
C ARG A 19 2.73 8.31 6.22
N LEU A 20 1.41 8.47 6.30
CA LEU A 20 0.47 7.64 5.55
C LEU A 20 0.61 7.84 4.04
N THR A 21 0.88 9.07 3.59
CA THR A 21 1.08 9.35 2.15
C THR A 21 2.39 8.76 1.65
N ALA A 22 3.46 8.82 2.45
CA ALA A 22 4.73 8.19 2.14
C ALA A 22 4.57 6.66 2.03
N GLU A 23 3.90 6.04 3.00
CA GLU A 23 3.62 4.60 3.00
C GLU A 23 2.78 4.20 1.78
N LEU A 24 1.72 4.95 1.48
CA LEU A 24 0.87 4.72 0.32
C LEU A 24 1.67 4.81 -0.99
N SER A 25 2.60 5.77 -1.10
CA SER A 25 3.49 5.88 -2.26
C SER A 25 4.39 4.65 -2.42
N GLU A 26 4.94 4.13 -1.33
CA GLU A 26 5.75 2.90 -1.35
C GLU A 26 4.92 1.68 -1.76
N GLN A 27 3.70 1.58 -1.26
CA GLN A 27 2.76 0.52 -1.63
C GLN A 27 2.45 0.55 -3.13
N PHE A 28 2.23 1.73 -3.73
CA PHE A 28 2.06 1.86 -5.19
C PHE A 28 3.30 1.41 -5.97
N ARG A 29 4.51 1.84 -5.57
CA ARG A 29 5.76 1.38 -6.21
C ARG A 29 5.93 -0.14 -6.11
N LYS A 30 5.52 -0.75 -5.00
CA LYS A 30 5.55 -2.20 -4.82
C LYS A 30 4.52 -2.88 -5.74
N SER A 31 3.32 -2.30 -5.86
CA SER A 31 2.27 -2.77 -6.75
C SER A 31 2.73 -2.78 -8.20
N GLU A 32 3.31 -1.67 -8.71
CA GLU A 32 3.84 -1.58 -10.07
C GLU A 32 4.90 -2.65 -10.37
N LYS A 33 5.82 -2.89 -9.42
CA LYS A 33 6.83 -3.94 -9.53
C LYS A 33 6.21 -5.33 -9.61
N LEU A 34 5.18 -5.59 -8.81
CA LEU A 34 4.47 -6.88 -8.82
C LEU A 34 3.70 -7.07 -10.11
N GLU A 35 2.98 -6.04 -10.57
CA GLU A 35 2.24 -6.07 -11.83
C GLU A 35 3.17 -6.36 -13.01
N LYS A 36 4.33 -5.70 -13.07
CA LYS A 36 5.34 -5.97 -14.10
C LYS A 36 5.78 -7.43 -14.10
N LYS A 37 6.08 -7.99 -12.92
CA LYS A 37 6.46 -9.40 -12.79
C LYS A 37 5.34 -10.36 -13.21
N ILE A 38 4.10 -10.04 -12.89
CA ILE A 38 2.94 -10.83 -13.31
C ILE A 38 2.83 -10.84 -14.83
N LYS A 39 2.93 -9.67 -15.47
CA LYS A 39 2.91 -9.55 -16.94
C LYS A 39 4.06 -10.33 -17.60
N GLU A 40 5.28 -10.22 -17.07
CA GLU A 40 6.44 -10.98 -17.55
C GLU A 40 6.23 -12.49 -17.44
N ASN A 41 5.70 -12.98 -16.31
CA ASN A 41 5.40 -14.39 -16.10
C ASN A 41 4.31 -14.89 -17.05
N LEU A 42 3.24 -14.13 -17.26
CA LEU A 42 2.16 -14.50 -18.17
C LEU A 42 2.63 -14.54 -19.62
N ALA A 43 3.43 -13.55 -20.04
CA ALA A 43 4.04 -13.55 -21.37
C ALA A 43 4.91 -14.80 -21.59
N GLY A 44 5.68 -15.22 -20.57
CA GLY A 44 6.43 -16.48 -20.60
C GLY A 44 5.56 -17.73 -20.75
N LEU A 45 4.31 -17.68 -20.26
CA LEU A 45 3.31 -18.73 -20.39
C LEU A 45 2.44 -18.60 -21.66
N ARG A 46 2.74 -17.62 -22.54
CA ARG A 46 1.95 -17.28 -23.74
C ARG A 46 0.52 -16.80 -23.44
N TYR A 47 0.34 -16.13 -22.31
CA TYR A 47 -0.89 -15.41 -21.94
C TYR A 47 -0.65 -13.90 -21.91
N GLU A 48 -1.64 -13.11 -22.33
CA GLU A 48 -1.64 -11.65 -22.23
C GLU A 48 -2.73 -11.22 -21.22
N LEU A 49 -2.44 -10.16 -20.45
CA LEU A 49 -3.28 -9.63 -19.37
C LEU A 49 -3.90 -8.30 -19.81
#